data_AF-A0A1E5JMV6-F1
#
_entry.id   AF-A0A1E5JMV6-F1
#
_cell.length_a   1.000
_cell.length_b   1.000
_cell.length_c   1.000
_cell.angle_alpha   90.00
_cell.angle_beta   90.00
_cell.angle_gamma   90.00
#
_symmetry.space_group_name_H-M   'P 1'
#
loop_
_entity.id
_entity.type
_entity.pdbx_description
1 polymer ?
#
loop_
_entity_poly.entity_id
_entity_poly.type
_entity_poly.pdbx_seq_one_letter_code
_entity_poly.pdbx_strand_id
1 'polypeptide(L)' 'MTFWKKFKAFYNASPENRIGFYNFLAFIVIPVLGMTILYVLVRIFWVKA' A
#
# COMPACT_ATOMS: atom_id res chain seq x y z
N MET A 1 -9.99 -22.78 1.22
CA MET A 1 -9.49 -21.93 0.11
C MET A 1 -8.38 -21.04 0.67
N THR A 2 -7.24 -20.96 -0.02
CA THR A 2 -6.15 -20.05 0.37
C THR A 2 -6.61 -18.59 0.32
N PHE A 3 -6.10 -17.77 1.23
CA PHE A 3 -6.42 -16.34 1.34
C PHE A 3 -6.31 -15.60 0.00
N TRP A 4 -5.27 -15.94 -0.77
CA TRP A 4 -5.05 -15.44 -2.13
C TRP A 4 -6.19 -15.73 -3.11
N LYS A 5 -6.79 -16.92 -3.05
CA LYS A 5 -7.92 -17.28 -3.93
C LYS A 5 -9.17 -16.45 -3.61
N LYS A 6 -9.46 -16.23 -2.32
CA LYS A 6 -10.58 -15.37 -1.89
C LYS A 6 -10.36 -13.91 -2.30
N PHE A 7 -9.15 -13.40 -2.09
CA PHE A 7 -8.81 -12.02 -2.46
C PHE A 7 -8.89 -11.79 -3.97
N LYS A 8 -8.32 -12.70 -4.77
CA LYS A 8 -8.38 -12.61 -6.23
C LYS A 8 -9.81 -12.67 -6.76
N ALA A 9 -10.65 -13.51 -6.15
CA ALA A 9 -12.07 -13.57 -6.49
C ALA A 9 -12.80 -12.26 -6.16
N PHE A 10 -12.56 -11.67 -4.99
CA PHE A 10 -13.12 -10.37 -4.60
C PHE A 10 -12.66 -9.24 -5.54
N TYR A 11 -11.36 -9.16 -5.83
CA TYR A 11 -10.79 -8.12 -6.67
C TYR A 11 -11.33 -8.17 -8.12
N ASN A 12 -11.55 -9.37 -8.66
CA ASN A 12 -12.08 -9.54 -10.02
C ASN A 12 -13.61 -9.57 -10.10
N ALA A 13 -14.33 -9.46 -8.97
CA ALA A 13 -15.78 -9.59 -8.96
C ALA A 13 -16.50 -8.40 -9.63
N SER A 14 -15.97 -7.19 -9.51
CA SER A 14 -16.54 -6.01 -10.18
C SER A 14 -15.50 -4.90 -10.43
N PRO A 15 -15.77 -3.96 -11.35
CA PRO A 15 -14.96 -2.76 -11.52
C PRO A 15 -14.89 -1.89 -10.26
N GLU A 16 -15.98 -1.77 -9.48
CA GLU A 16 -15.96 -0.99 -8.23
C GLU A 16 -14.99 -1.57 -7.19
N ASN A 17 -14.91 -2.89 -7.07
CA ASN A 17 -13.97 -3.52 -6.14
C ASN A 17 -12.52 -3.21 -6.49
N ARG A 18 -12.20 -3.11 -7.79
CA ARG A 18 -10.85 -2.73 -8.27
C ARG A 18 -10.57 -1.28 -7.96
N ILE A 19 -11.53 -0.38 -8.21
CA ILE A 19 -11.42 1.04 -7.89
C ILE A 19 -11.24 1.26 -6.39
N GLY A 20 -12.06 0.61 -5.56
CA GLY A 20 -11.94 0.67 -4.10
C GLY A 20 -10.58 0.18 -3.60
N PHE A 21 -10.04 -0.89 -4.20
CA PHE A 21 -8.70 -1.37 -3.89
C PHE A 21 -7.62 -0.36 -4.30
N TYR A 22 -7.71 0.25 -5.49
CA TYR A 22 -6.76 1.28 -5.91
C TYR A 22 -6.83 2.52 -5.01
N ASN A 23 -8.02 2.93 -4.59
CA ASN A 23 -8.20 4.02 -3.63
C ASN A 23 -7.54 3.66 -2.28
N PHE A 24 -7.74 2.45 -1.78
CA PHE A 24 -7.06 1.97 -0.58
C PHE A 24 -5.53 2.05 -0.72
N LEU A 25 -4.98 1.57 -1.84
CA LEU A 25 -3.54 1.67 -2.11
C LEU A 25 -3.06 3.12 -2.14
N ALA A 26 -3.80 4.00 -2.82
CA ALA A 26 -3.43 5.40 -3.00
C ALA A 26 -3.47 6.20 -1.68
N PHE A 27 -4.47 5.96 -0.83
CA PHE A 27 -4.67 6.73 0.40
C PHE A 27 -3.95 6.17 1.62
N ILE A 28 -3.64 4.87 1.64
CA ILE A 28 -3.03 4.23 2.82
C ILE A 28 -1.63 3.73 2.48
N VAL A 29 -1.49 2.91 1.44
CA VAL A 29 -0.21 2.24 1.16
C VAL A 29 0.84 3.23 0.67
N ILE A 30 0.49 4.12 -0.27
CA ILE A 30 1.45 5.12 -0.80
C ILE A 30 1.93 6.07 0.32
N PRO A 31 1.06 6.66 1.17
CA PRO A 31 1.51 7.53 2.24
C PRO A 31 2.37 6.82 3.28
N VAL A 32 2.01 5.59 3.67
CA VAL A 32 2.82 4.82 4.64
C VAL A 32 4.20 4.52 4.06
N LEU A 33 4.29 4.10 2.80
CA LEU A 33 5.57 3.86 2.14
C LEU A 33 6.39 5.15 2.01
N GLY A 34 5.77 6.26 1.59
CA GLY A 34 6.42 7.56 1.48
C GLY A 34 7.00 8.04 2.81
N MET A 35 6.19 7.99 3.88
CA MET A 35 6.62 8.36 5.23
C MET A 35 7.74 7.46 5.75
N THR A 36 7.67 6.15 5.46
CA THR A 36 8.71 5.19 5.86
C THR A 36 10.03 5.48 5.17
N ILE A 37 10.01 5.73 3.85
CA ILE A 37 11.21 6.07 3.08
C ILE A 37 11.80 7.39 3.59
N LEU A 38 10.98 8.43 3.76
CA LEU A 38 11.43 9.72 4.29
C LEU A 38 12.06 9.56 5.67
N TYR A 39 11.45 8.79 6.56
CA TYR A 39 12.01 8.49 7.88
C TYR A 39 13.39 7.85 7.80
N VAL A 40 13.55 6.85 6.94
CA VAL A 40 14.83 6.16 6.73
C VAL A 40 15.88 7.13 6.17
N LEU A 41 15.53 7.96 5.19
CA LEU A 41 16.42 8.95 4.60
C LEU A 41 16.88 9.97 5.65
N VAL A 42 15.94 10.57 6.40
CA VAL A 42 16.27 11.50 7.49
C VAL A 42 17.20 10.84 8.50
N ARG A 43 16.91 9.60 8.90
CA ARG A 43 17.76 8.88 9.86
C ARG A 43 19.17 8.62 9.32
N ILE A 44 19.33 8.30 8.04
CA ILE A 44 20.65 8.04 7.43
C ILE A 44 21.45 9.33 7.31
N PHE A 45 20.84 10.40 6.79
CA PHE A 45 21.55 11.63 6.44
C PHE A 45 21.69 12.63 7.59
N TRP A 46 20.80 12.59 8.58
CA TRP A 46 20.77 13.61 9.64
C TRP A 46 21.24 13.09 10.99
N VAL A 47 20.87 11.86 11.37
CA VAL A 47 21.19 11.33 12.71
C VAL A 47 22.61 10.77 12.78
N LYS A 48 23.26 10.56 11.63
CA LYS A 48 24.66 10.09 11.54
C LYS A 48 25.64 11.11 10.95
N ALA A 49 25.18 12.32 10.62
CA ALA A 49 26.02 13.43 10.17
C ALA A 49 26.38 14.36 11.33
#